data_AF-A0A1Z5L3D7-F1
#
_entry.id   AF-A0A1Z5L3D7-F1
#
_cell.length_a   1.000
_cell.length_b   1.000
_cell.length_c   1.000
_cell.angle_alpha   90.00
_cell.angle_beta   90.00
_cell.angle_gamma   90.00
#
_symmetry.space_group_name_H-M   'P 1'
#
loop_
_entity.id
_entity.type
_entity.pdbx_description
1 polymer ?
#
loop_
_entity_poly.entity_id
_entity_poly.type
_entity_poly.pdbx_seq_one_letter_code
_entity_poly.pdbx_strand_id
1 'polypeptide(L)'
;MLAGNVLSLPDSFPKKRLVYSSAGPLNRCHDDIRSLADAACKGIKRALNAGGKCPLLVLPSAVKKCHPRYDVAALLGAFQALYVPLEIRV
;
A
#
# COMPACT_ATOMS: atom_id res chain seq x y z
N MET A 1 -9.66 18.47 -7.18
CA MET A 1 -9.14 18.20 -5.82
C MET A 1 -8.86 16.70 -5.71
N LEU A 2 -7.69 16.25 -6.20
CA LEU A 2 -7.29 14.84 -6.09
C LEU A 2 -6.88 14.59 -4.64
N ALA A 3 -7.45 13.57 -4.01
CA ALA A 3 -7.15 13.17 -2.64
C ALA A 3 -5.66 12.77 -2.48
N GLY A 4 -4.82 13.76 -2.19
CA GLY A 4 -3.49 13.69 -1.59
C GLY A 4 -2.36 12.95 -2.32
N ASN A 5 -2.58 11.78 -2.94
CA ASN A 5 -1.49 10.83 -3.24
C ASN A 5 -1.78 9.83 -4.38
N VAL A 6 -2.68 10.17 -5.31
CA VAL A 6 -2.93 9.39 -6.53
C VAL A 6 -2.43 10.20 -7.73
N LEU A 7 -1.43 9.67 -8.42
CA LEU A 7 -0.80 10.28 -9.58
C LEU A 7 -1.31 9.61 -10.86
N SER A 8 -1.73 10.43 -11.82
CA SER A 8 -2.01 9.96 -13.18
C SER A 8 -0.69 9.93 -13.96
N LEU A 9 -0.31 8.77 -14.47
CA LEU A 9 0.88 8.61 -15.30
C LEU A 9 0.58 8.98 -16.76
N PRO A 10 1.55 9.53 -17.50
CA PRO A 10 1.38 9.83 -18.92
C PRO A 10 1.17 8.55 -19.73
N ASP A 11 0.56 8.68 -20.92
CA ASP A 11 0.19 7.53 -21.79
C ASP A 11 1.39 6.70 -22.28
N SER A 12 2.61 7.17 -22.07
CA SER A 12 3.84 6.39 -22.28
C SER A 12 3.94 5.14 -21.38
N PHE A 13 3.20 5.09 -20.26
CA PHE A 13 3.22 3.97 -19.34
C PHE A 13 1.99 3.06 -19.51
N PRO A 14 2.15 1.72 -19.42
CA PRO A 14 1.03 0.78 -19.57
C PRO A 14 0.01 0.87 -18.43
N LYS A 15 0.40 1.43 -17.28
CA LYS A 15 -0.49 1.67 -16.14
C LYS A 15 -0.69 3.16 -15.98
N LYS A 16 -1.96 3.59 -15.99
CA LYS A 16 -2.32 5.02 -15.98
C LYS A 16 -2.37 5.65 -14.58
N ARG A 17 -2.32 4.85 -13.52
CA ARG A 17 -2.51 5.31 -12.13
C ARG A 17 -1.41 4.75 -11.24
N LEU A 18 -0.76 5.64 -10.50
CA LEU A 18 0.20 5.33 -9.45
C LEU A 18 -0.36 5.83 -8.12
N VAL A 19 -0.50 4.93 -7.16
CA VAL A 19 -0.94 5.29 -5.80
C VAL A 19 0.28 5.23 -4.90
N TYR A 20 0.60 6.35 -4.25
CA TYR A 20 1.73 6.43 -3.34
C TYR A 20 1.27 6.36 -1.89
N SER A 21 1.95 5.54 -1.09
CA SER A 21 1.71 5.40 0.34
C SER A 21 3.03 5.37 1.10
N SER A 22 3.33 6.45 1.80
CA SER A 22 4.52 6.54 2.66
C SER A 22 4.27 5.87 4.01
N ALA A 23 5.22 5.07 4.48
CA ALA A 23 5.26 4.56 5.86
C ALA A 23 5.80 5.59 6.87
N GLY A 24 6.36 6.70 6.39
CA GLY A 24 7.11 7.65 7.21
C GLY A 24 8.55 7.17 7.45
N PRO A 25 9.34 7.91 8.24
CA PRO A 25 10.67 7.46 8.67
C PRO A 25 10.53 6.19 9.50
N LEU A 26 11.33 5.14 9.23
CA LEU A 26 11.37 3.88 9.99
C LEU A 26 12.48 3.89 11.07
N ASN A 27 12.78 5.05 11.63
CA ASN A 27 13.93 5.25 12.53
C ASN A 27 13.52 5.72 13.94
N ARG A 28 12.24 5.67 14.29
CA ARG A 28 11.79 5.99 15.65
C ARG A 28 11.83 4.73 16.50
N CYS A 29 11.92 4.90 17.82
CA CYS A 29 11.98 3.79 18.77
C CYS A 29 10.73 2.90 18.79
N HIS A 30 9.64 3.31 18.14
CA HIS A 30 8.36 2.61 18.08
C HIS A 30 8.00 2.16 16.66
N ASP A 31 8.82 2.54 15.66
CA ASP A 31 8.57 2.12 14.28
C ASP A 31 9.05 0.68 14.12
N ASP A 32 8.14 -0.16 13.66
CA ASP A 32 8.40 -1.56 13.36
C ASP A 32 7.80 -1.89 11.99
N ILE A 33 7.97 -3.13 11.58
CA ILE A 33 7.42 -3.73 10.37
C ILE A 33 5.90 -3.46 10.22
N ARG A 34 5.19 -3.25 11.33
CA ARG A 34 3.75 -2.89 11.35
C ARG A 34 3.45 -1.57 10.63
N SER A 35 4.34 -0.58 10.70
CA SER A 35 4.18 0.69 10.00
C SER A 35 4.13 0.50 8.47
N LEU A 36 4.83 -0.53 7.95
CA LEU A 36 4.74 -0.92 6.54
C LEU A 36 3.41 -1.59 6.21
N ALA A 37 2.88 -2.44 7.11
CA ALA A 37 1.58 -3.05 6.95
C ALA A 37 0.45 -1.98 6.91
N ASP A 38 0.51 -1.00 7.82
CA ASP A 38 -0.43 0.12 7.85
C ASP A 38 -0.34 0.98 6.58
N ALA A 39 0.88 1.25 6.10
CA ALA A 39 1.11 1.96 4.86
C ALA A 39 0.55 1.19 3.66
N ALA A 40 0.76 -0.12 3.59
CA ALA A 40 0.21 -0.97 2.54
C ALA A 40 -1.34 -0.96 2.57
N CYS A 41 -1.94 -1.10 3.75
CA CYS A 41 -3.39 -1.04 3.94
C CYS A 41 -3.98 0.29 3.45
N LYS A 42 -3.38 1.43 3.84
CA LYS A 42 -3.77 2.76 3.37
C LYS A 42 -3.59 2.93 1.85
N GLY A 43 -2.56 2.32 1.27
CA GLY A 43 -2.31 2.34 -0.18
C GLY A 43 -3.39 1.60 -0.95
N ILE A 44 -3.74 0.38 -0.52
CA ILE A 44 -4.79 -0.43 -1.16
C ILE A 44 -6.16 0.25 -1.06
N LYS A 45 -6.55 0.76 0.11
CA LYS A 45 -7.82 1.50 0.26
C LYS A 45 -7.91 2.68 -0.71
N ARG A 46 -6.80 3.41 -0.91
CA ARG A 46 -6.73 4.49 -1.90
C ARG A 46 -6.83 3.98 -3.34
N ALA A 47 -6.19 2.86 -3.65
CA ALA A 47 -6.29 2.24 -4.97
C ALA A 47 -7.72 1.78 -5.29
N LEU A 48 -8.42 1.21 -4.30
CA LEU A 48 -9.84 0.82 -4.41
C LEU A 48 -10.73 2.05 -4.62
N ASN A 49 -10.55 3.10 -3.84
CA ASN A 49 -11.29 4.37 -4.00
C ASN A 49 -11.03 5.01 -5.37
N ALA A 50 -9.83 4.82 -5.92
CA ALA A 50 -9.48 5.23 -7.27
C ALA A 50 -10.02 4.27 -8.36
N GLY A 51 -10.80 3.24 -8.02
CA GLY A 51 -11.39 2.28 -8.96
C GLY A 51 -10.41 1.23 -9.53
N GLY A 52 -9.27 0.99 -8.85
CA GLY A 52 -8.32 -0.04 -9.24
C GLY A 52 -8.82 -1.44 -8.90
N LYS A 53 -8.86 -2.35 -9.89
CA LYS A 53 -9.29 -3.75 -9.70
C LYS A 53 -8.14 -4.71 -9.37
N CYS A 54 -6.99 -4.52 -10.02
CA CYS A 54 -5.80 -5.37 -9.85
C CYS A 54 -4.58 -4.49 -9.59
N PRO A 55 -4.43 -3.93 -8.37
CA PRO A 55 -3.28 -3.11 -8.02
C PRO A 55 -2.01 -3.96 -7.97
N LEU A 56 -0.91 -3.44 -8.50
CA LEU A 56 0.42 -4.02 -8.32
C LEU A 56 1.05 -3.37 -7.08
N LEU A 57 1.35 -4.18 -6.06
CA LEU A 57 2.04 -3.71 -4.86
C LEU A 57 3.55 -3.75 -5.10
N VAL A 58 4.20 -2.58 -4.98
CA VAL A 58 5.66 -2.44 -5.11
C VAL A 58 6.22 -1.99 -3.77
N LEU A 59 7.27 -2.66 -3.30
CA LEU A 59 7.93 -2.35 -2.04
C LEU A 59 9.38 -1.94 -2.28
N PRO A 60 9.89 -0.90 -1.60
CA PRO A 60 11.27 -0.46 -1.77
C PRO A 60 12.24 -1.49 -1.19
N SER A 61 13.20 -1.95 -2.00
CA SER A 61 14.21 -2.95 -1.60
C SER A 61 15.15 -2.46 -0.49
N ALA A 62 15.25 -1.15 -0.28
CA ALA A 62 16.08 -0.56 0.78
C ALA A 62 15.66 -1.00 2.19
N VAL A 63 14.37 -1.32 2.40
CA VAL A 63 13.80 -1.71 3.70
C VAL A 63 14.28 -3.10 4.14
N LYS A 64 14.71 -3.94 3.19
CA LYS A 64 15.19 -5.30 3.44
C LYS A 64 16.35 -5.35 4.45
N LYS A 65 17.19 -4.32 4.48
CA LYS A 65 18.34 -4.25 5.39
C LYS A 65 17.93 -4.08 6.86
N CYS A 66 16.87 -3.32 7.11
CA CYS A 66 16.38 -3.06 8.47
C CYS A 66 15.41 -4.16 8.93
N HIS A 67 14.60 -4.68 8.00
CA HIS A 67 13.54 -5.62 8.32
C HIS A 67 13.51 -6.77 7.30
N PRO A 68 13.95 -7.99 7.65
CA PRO A 68 14.07 -9.09 6.70
C PRO A 68 12.73 -9.65 6.20
N ARG A 69 11.62 -9.43 6.93
CA ARG A 69 10.26 -9.92 6.60
C ARG A 69 9.27 -8.80 6.26
N TYR A 70 9.78 -7.68 5.75
CA TYR A 70 8.98 -6.50 5.43
C TYR A 70 7.93 -6.76 4.33
N ASP A 71 8.26 -7.65 3.41
CA ASP A 71 7.43 -8.12 2.31
C ASP A 71 6.17 -8.83 2.79
N VAL A 72 6.31 -9.77 3.72
CA VAL A 72 5.19 -10.53 4.30
C VAL A 72 4.24 -9.60 5.03
N ALA A 73 4.76 -8.67 5.84
CA ALA A 73 3.92 -7.75 6.59
C ALA A 73 3.16 -6.75 5.69
N ALA A 74 3.83 -6.23 4.66
CA ALA A 74 3.18 -5.38 3.69
C ALA A 74 2.11 -6.15 2.90
N LEU A 75 2.36 -7.41 2.55
CA LEU A 75 1.39 -8.29 1.89
C LEU A 75 0.17 -8.56 2.78
N LEU A 76 0.36 -8.89 4.06
CA LEU A 76 -0.74 -9.08 5.01
C LEU A 76 -1.54 -7.79 5.20
N GLY A 77 -0.88 -6.64 5.34
CA GLY A 77 -1.56 -5.35 5.44
C GLY A 77 -2.37 -4.99 4.19
N ALA A 78 -1.86 -5.38 3.01
CA ALA A 78 -2.60 -5.23 1.75
C ALA A 78 -3.85 -6.13 1.71
N PHE A 79 -3.75 -7.40 2.10
CA PHE A 79 -4.90 -8.30 2.15
C PHE A 79 -5.92 -7.92 3.22
N GLN A 80 -5.48 -7.39 4.36
CA GLN A 80 -6.37 -6.86 5.38
C GLN A 80 -7.30 -5.77 4.83
N ALA A 81 -6.81 -4.94 3.90
CA ALA A 81 -7.64 -3.91 3.26
C ALA A 81 -8.68 -4.48 2.28
N LEU A 82 -8.44 -5.68 1.73
CA LEU A 82 -9.35 -6.37 0.80
C LEU A 82 -10.32 -7.29 1.54
N TYR A 83 -9.99 -7.68 2.77
CA TYR A 83 -10.82 -8.58 3.56
C TYR A 83 -12.10 -7.89 4.01
N VAL A 84 -13.22 -8.49 3.63
CA VAL A 84 -14.57 -8.13 4.04
C VAL A 84 -15.21 -9.39 4.63
N PRO A 85 -15.63 -9.40 5.91
CA PRO A 85 -16.35 -10.51 6.52
C PRO A 85 -17.57 -10.92 5.68
N LEU A 86 -17.88 -12.21 5.61
CA LEU A 86 -18.98 -12.71 4.77
C LEU A 86 -20.34 -12.20 5.26
N GLU A 87 -20.46 -11.95 6.56
CA GLU A 87 -21.66 -11.49 7.23
C GLU A 87 -22.13 -10.10 6.76
N ILE A 88 -21.21 -9.29 6.20
CA ILE A 88 -21.51 -7.95 5.72
C ILE A 88 -21.51 -7.85 4.19
N ARG A 89 -21.32 -8.97 3.49
CA ARG A 89 -21.47 -9.05 2.03
C ARG A 89 -22.95 -9.28 1.71
N VAL A 90 -23.73 -8.22 1.79
CA VAL A 90 -25.14 -8.19 1.37
C VAL A 90 -25.24 -7.79 -0.10
#